data_AF-A0A955BTH6-F1
#
_entry.id   AF-A0A955BTH6-F1
#
_cell.length_a   1.000
_cell.length_b   1.000
_cell.length_c   1.000
_cell.angle_alpha   90.00
_cell.angle_beta   90.00
_cell.angle_gamma   90.00
#
_symmetry.space_group_name_H-M   'P 1'
#
loop_
_entity.id
_entity.type
_entity.pdbx_description
1 polymer ?
#
loop_
_entity_poly.entity_id
_entity_poly.type
_entity_poly.pdbx_seq_one_letter_code
_entity_poly.pdbx_strand_id
1 'polypeptide(L)'
;MSGYCQPVEIRAPQGARIAPATDGGFGQQYQDSLLAGLHVGGVYRFQITDIPEHPGVEIFPTVELVDRLYPPAGKSLEFPVPIDLSLRELLMAAEGRFITRVIYVEDPQFALPVSEAALKHEPWMEVGPGEDPLVAADSLGRPIAILRMGGRVPTGNGLDASFTYGSEPAVIYDRVAPTGRGAERAAPPLAPETPAQRLPVFGQ
;
A
#
# COMPACT_ATOMS: atom_id res chain seq x y z
N MET A 1 -25.69 1.24 -3.72
CA MET A 1 -25.15 0.00 -4.33
C MET A 1 -23.90 -0.33 -3.53
N SER A 2 -23.86 -1.40 -2.72
CA SER A 2 -22.64 -1.69 -1.96
C SER A 2 -21.59 -2.26 -2.92
N GLY A 3 -20.73 -1.38 -3.44
CA GLY A 3 -19.59 -1.77 -4.26
C GLY A 3 -18.58 -2.57 -3.43
N TYR A 4 -17.70 -3.31 -4.12
CA TYR A 4 -16.53 -3.90 -3.48
C TYR A 4 -15.64 -2.79 -2.90
N CYS A 5 -15.24 -2.92 -1.63
CA CYS A 5 -14.20 -2.09 -1.03
C CYS A 5 -12.87 -2.86 -1.08
N GLN A 6 -11.84 -2.26 -1.66
CA GLN A 6 -10.48 -2.78 -1.60
C GLN A 6 -9.88 -2.44 -0.24
N PRO A 7 -9.43 -3.41 0.55
CA PRO A 7 -8.67 -3.13 1.75
C PRO A 7 -7.34 -2.47 1.41
N VAL A 8 -7.02 -1.39 2.12
CA VAL A 8 -5.79 -0.61 2.05
C VAL A 8 -5.29 -0.44 3.48
N GLU A 9 -4.02 -0.77 3.70
CA GLU A 9 -3.37 -0.58 4.99
C GLU A 9 -2.42 0.62 4.88
N ILE A 10 -2.80 1.72 5.54
CA ILE A 10 -1.95 2.90 5.66
C ILE A 10 -1.10 2.72 6.90
N ARG A 11 0.21 2.91 6.76
CA ARG A 11 1.19 2.82 7.85
C ARG A 11 1.92 4.14 7.95
N ALA A 12 2.03 4.66 9.15
CA ALA A 12 2.72 5.91 9.46
C ALA A 12 3.91 5.63 10.40
N PRO A 13 4.85 6.58 10.55
CA PRO A 13 5.96 6.42 11.48
C PRO A 13 5.46 6.18 12.91
N GLN A 14 6.21 5.40 13.69
CA GLN A 14 5.86 5.07 15.07
C GLN A 14 5.55 6.31 15.90
N GLY A 15 4.38 6.36 16.53
CA GLY A 15 3.88 7.50 17.31
C GLY A 15 2.92 8.40 16.54
N ALA A 16 2.95 8.39 15.20
CA ALA A 16 2.04 9.19 14.39
C ALA A 16 0.61 8.65 14.45
N ARG A 17 -0.36 9.55 14.21
CA ARG A 17 -1.79 9.21 14.13
C ARG A 17 -2.32 9.43 12.73
N ILE A 18 -3.24 8.57 12.34
CA ILE A 18 -3.94 8.58 11.05
C ILE A 18 -5.43 8.76 11.33
N ALA A 19 -6.08 9.75 10.70
CA ALA A 19 -7.53 9.90 10.76
C ALA A 19 -8.12 10.00 9.33
N PRO A 20 -9.13 9.20 8.97
CA PRO A 20 -9.81 9.33 7.69
C PRO A 20 -10.65 10.61 7.67
N ALA A 21 -10.70 11.31 6.55
CA ALA A 21 -11.64 12.40 6.35
C ALA A 21 -13.09 11.87 6.38
N THR A 22 -13.97 12.61 7.05
CA THR A 22 -15.41 12.34 7.10
C THR A 22 -16.16 13.60 6.69
N ASP A 23 -17.48 13.51 6.52
CA ASP A 23 -18.32 14.68 6.32
C ASP A 23 -18.12 15.65 7.50
N GLY A 24 -17.62 16.85 7.20
CA GLY A 24 -17.40 17.90 8.20
C GLY A 24 -16.18 17.71 9.12
N GLY A 25 -15.24 16.79 8.84
CA GLY A 25 -14.21 16.47 9.83
C GLY A 25 -13.12 15.49 9.43
N PHE A 26 -12.41 15.06 10.47
CA PHE A 26 -11.67 13.81 10.50
C PHE A 26 -12.30 12.90 11.55
N GLY A 27 -12.34 11.61 11.24
CA GLY A 27 -12.89 10.58 12.12
C GLY A 27 -11.96 10.21 13.27
N GLN A 28 -12.14 9.00 13.79
CA GLN A 28 -11.28 8.44 14.83
C GLN A 28 -9.81 8.43 14.40
N GLN A 29 -8.92 8.71 15.35
CA GLN A 29 -7.47 8.62 15.17
C GLN A 29 -6.97 7.20 15.48
N TYR A 30 -6.14 6.68 14.59
CA TYR A 30 -5.49 5.37 14.70
C TYR A 30 -3.99 5.57 14.79
N GLN A 31 -3.34 4.96 15.77
CA GLN A 31 -1.89 5.09 15.97
C GLN A 31 -1.13 4.10 15.08
N ASP A 32 -0.06 4.57 14.45
CA ASP A 32 0.89 3.83 13.59
C ASP A 32 0.30 3.23 12.30
N SER A 33 -0.95 2.75 12.30
CA SER A 33 -1.56 2.13 11.13
C SER A 33 -3.09 2.18 11.15
N LEU A 34 -3.69 2.25 9.96
CA LEU A 34 -5.12 2.20 9.71
C LEU A 34 -5.41 1.20 8.57
N LEU A 35 -6.30 0.23 8.84
CA LEU A 35 -6.87 -0.65 7.82
C LEU A 35 -8.24 -0.11 7.38
N ALA A 36 -8.33 0.30 6.12
CA ALA A 36 -9.53 0.92 5.55
C ALA A 36 -9.95 0.25 4.23
N GLY A 37 -11.24 0.26 3.93
CA GLY A 37 -11.83 -0.19 2.69
C GLY A 37 -12.18 0.99 1.81
N LEU A 38 -11.57 1.06 0.63
CA LEU A 38 -11.73 2.14 -0.33
C LEU A 38 -12.45 1.65 -1.59
N HIS A 39 -13.30 2.48 -2.18
CA HIS A 39 -13.94 2.18 -3.46
C HIS A 39 -13.06 2.62 -4.63
N VAL A 40 -13.06 1.81 -5.70
CA VAL A 40 -12.37 2.15 -6.94
C VAL A 40 -13.02 3.39 -7.56
N GLY A 41 -12.19 4.32 -8.03
CA GLY A 41 -12.57 5.65 -8.50
C GLY A 41 -12.73 6.69 -7.39
N GLY A 42 -12.64 6.29 -6.11
CA GLY A 42 -12.72 7.20 -4.98
C GLY A 42 -11.36 7.83 -4.64
N VAL A 43 -11.39 9.10 -4.21
CA VAL A 43 -10.24 9.82 -3.66
C VAL A 43 -10.46 10.05 -2.18
N TYR A 44 -9.65 9.40 -1.36
CA TYR A 44 -9.78 9.39 0.10
C TYR A 44 -8.70 10.22 0.74
N ARG A 45 -9.09 11.22 1.53
CA ARG A 45 -8.14 12.03 2.31
C ARG A 45 -7.97 11.45 3.71
N PHE A 46 -6.75 11.54 4.20
CA PHE A 46 -6.41 11.26 5.60
C PHE A 46 -5.72 12.47 6.20
N GLN A 47 -5.72 12.58 7.53
CA GLN A 47 -4.87 13.48 8.30
C GLN A 47 -3.81 12.64 9.01
N ILE A 48 -2.57 13.09 8.92
CA ILE A 48 -1.42 12.54 9.64
C ILE A 48 -0.96 13.59 10.64
N THR A 49 -1.00 13.25 11.93
CA THR A 49 -0.55 14.11 13.03
C THR A 49 0.43 13.37 13.94
N ASP A 50 0.96 14.08 14.94
CA ASP A 50 1.93 13.54 15.91
C ASP A 50 3.14 12.88 15.24
N ILE A 51 3.62 13.51 14.16
CA ILE A 51 4.82 13.09 13.44
C ILE A 51 6.02 13.14 14.42
N PRO A 52 6.81 12.06 14.53
CA PRO A 52 7.92 11.97 15.49
C PRO A 52 8.85 13.17 15.41
N GLU A 53 9.21 13.76 16.55
CA GLU A 53 10.11 14.92 16.65
C GLU A 53 9.63 16.20 15.94
N HIS A 54 8.41 16.21 15.40
CA HIS A 54 7.83 17.32 14.64
C HIS A 54 6.42 17.67 15.15
N PRO A 55 6.28 18.14 16.41
CA PRO A 55 4.99 18.46 17.00
C PRO A 55 4.27 19.59 16.25
N GLY A 56 2.96 19.44 16.07
CA GLY A 56 2.11 20.41 15.39
C GLY A 56 2.20 20.39 13.86
N VAL A 57 3.05 19.54 13.27
CA VAL A 57 3.03 19.29 11.82
C VAL A 57 1.86 18.36 11.49
N GLU A 58 1.05 18.79 10.53
CA GLU A 58 -0.06 18.01 9.99
C GLU A 58 0.09 17.85 8.48
N ILE A 59 -0.11 16.63 7.98
CA ILE A 59 -0.07 16.33 6.55
C ILE A 59 -1.39 15.69 6.13
N PHE A 60 -1.87 16.05 4.94
CA PHE A 60 -3.18 15.64 4.45
C PHE A 60 -3.07 14.80 3.17
N PRO A 61 -2.49 13.58 3.24
CA PRO A 61 -2.34 12.74 2.06
C PRO A 61 -3.69 12.32 1.49
N THR A 62 -3.73 12.11 0.18
CA THR A 62 -4.88 11.54 -0.52
C THR A 62 -4.49 10.25 -1.20
N VAL A 63 -5.34 9.23 -1.08
CA VAL A 63 -5.23 7.97 -1.80
C VAL A 63 -6.38 7.88 -2.80
N GLU A 64 -6.04 7.92 -4.08
CA GLU A 64 -6.96 7.61 -5.18
C GLU A 64 -6.82 6.13 -5.52
N LEU A 65 -7.91 5.38 -5.44
CA LEU A 65 -7.90 3.97 -5.81
C LEU A 65 -8.32 3.82 -7.27
N VAL A 66 -7.43 3.32 -8.12
CA VAL A 66 -7.67 3.20 -9.57
C VAL A 66 -8.04 1.79 -10.01
N ASP A 67 -7.62 0.78 -9.26
CA ASP A 67 -7.99 -0.63 -9.48
C ASP A 67 -7.94 -1.40 -8.15
N ARG A 68 -8.19 -2.71 -8.19
CA ARG A 68 -8.23 -3.59 -7.02
C ARG A 68 -7.30 -4.79 -7.15
N LEU A 69 -7.06 -5.41 -6.00
CA LEU A 69 -6.46 -6.74 -5.92
C LEU A 69 -7.52 -7.82 -6.15
N TYR A 70 -7.04 -9.01 -6.51
CA TYR A 70 -7.85 -10.20 -6.71
C TYR A 70 -7.42 -11.32 -5.74
N PRO A 71 -7.55 -11.10 -4.42
CA PRO A 71 -7.20 -12.11 -3.43
C PRO A 71 -8.15 -13.30 -3.51
N PRO A 72 -7.77 -14.48 -2.97
CA PRO A 72 -8.67 -15.61 -2.88
C PRO A 72 -9.98 -15.23 -2.16
N ALA A 73 -11.07 -15.88 -2.53
CA ALA A 73 -12.40 -15.59 -1.99
C ALA A 73 -12.39 -15.60 -0.44
N GLY A 74 -12.91 -14.53 0.17
CA GLY A 74 -12.97 -14.36 1.62
C GLY A 74 -11.66 -13.92 2.29
N LYS A 75 -10.58 -13.69 1.54
CA LYS A 75 -9.26 -13.32 2.07
C LYS A 75 -8.84 -11.88 1.81
N SER A 76 -9.75 -10.99 1.44
CA SER A 76 -9.37 -9.61 1.09
C SER A 76 -8.63 -8.87 2.20
N LEU A 77 -9.02 -9.06 3.46
CA LEU A 77 -8.35 -8.45 4.61
C LEU A 77 -6.98 -9.06 4.93
N GLU A 78 -6.65 -10.26 4.40
CA GLU A 78 -5.31 -10.85 4.51
C GLU A 78 -4.32 -10.22 3.51
N PHE A 79 -4.82 -9.56 2.46
CA PHE A 79 -4.04 -8.96 1.37
C PHE A 79 -4.47 -7.50 1.11
N PRO A 80 -4.31 -6.60 2.09
CA PRO A 80 -4.54 -5.18 1.85
C PRO A 80 -3.46 -4.61 0.93
N VAL A 81 -3.78 -3.53 0.22
CA VAL A 81 -2.78 -2.72 -0.49
C VAL A 81 -1.95 -1.97 0.55
N PRO A 82 -0.63 -2.19 0.66
CA PRO A 82 0.20 -1.48 1.61
C PRO A 82 0.51 -0.06 1.13
N ILE A 83 0.36 0.91 2.02
CA ILE A 83 0.78 2.30 1.81
C ILE A 83 1.59 2.77 3.03
N ASP A 84 2.91 2.63 2.93
CA ASP A 84 3.84 3.12 3.94
C ASP A 84 4.17 4.59 3.71
N LEU A 85 3.83 5.44 4.68
CA LEU A 85 4.18 6.85 4.74
C LEU A 85 5.50 6.97 5.49
N SER A 86 6.61 7.24 4.79
CA SER A 86 7.90 7.39 5.45
C SER A 86 8.00 8.74 6.16
N LEU A 87 8.77 8.79 7.26
CA LEU A 87 9.05 10.05 7.96
C LEU A 87 9.65 11.09 7.00
N ARG A 88 10.61 10.68 6.17
CA ARG A 88 11.27 11.56 5.20
C ARG A 88 10.28 12.20 4.23
N GLU A 89 9.35 11.43 3.68
CA GLU A 89 8.33 11.95 2.77
C GLU A 89 7.36 12.91 3.46
N LEU A 90 6.94 12.59 4.69
CA LEU A 90 6.06 13.48 5.46
C LEU A 90 6.73 14.82 5.74
N LEU A 91 8.03 14.84 6.04
CA LEU A 91 8.79 16.06 6.26
C LEU A 91 9.02 16.85 4.96
N MET A 92 9.34 16.16 3.86
CA MET A 92 9.39 16.79 2.55
C MET A 92 8.05 17.45 2.18
N ALA A 93 6.93 16.79 2.46
CA ALA A 93 5.61 17.34 2.27
C ALA A 93 5.34 18.55 3.18
N ALA A 94 5.79 18.51 4.44
CA ALA A 94 5.71 19.63 5.38
C ALA A 94 6.49 20.87 4.90
N GLU A 95 7.62 20.65 4.22
CA GLU A 95 8.44 21.68 3.58
C GLU A 95 7.83 22.23 2.27
N GLY A 96 6.65 21.75 1.87
CA GLY A 96 5.95 22.20 0.67
C GLY A 96 6.35 21.45 -0.62
N ARG A 97 7.08 20.33 -0.51
CA ARG A 97 7.33 19.47 -1.67
C ARG A 97 6.09 18.63 -1.97
N PHE A 98 5.70 18.57 -3.24
CA PHE A 98 4.60 17.74 -3.67
C PHE A 98 5.11 16.35 -4.07
N ILE A 99 4.56 15.30 -3.46
CA ILE A 99 4.96 13.91 -3.69
C ILE A 99 3.78 13.18 -4.34
N THR A 100 4.05 12.48 -5.43
CA THR A 100 3.12 11.57 -6.10
C THR A 100 3.75 10.19 -6.17
N ARG A 101 3.08 9.20 -5.59
CA ARG A 101 3.47 7.79 -5.66
C ARG A 101 2.37 7.01 -6.36
N VAL A 102 2.77 6.19 -7.32
CA VAL A 102 1.87 5.23 -7.96
C VAL A 102 2.21 3.85 -7.42
N ILE A 103 1.24 3.24 -6.74
CA ILE A 103 1.33 1.90 -6.21
C ILE A 103 0.82 0.97 -7.30
N TYR A 104 1.62 -0.02 -7.67
CA TYR A 104 1.28 -0.99 -8.71
C TYR A 104 1.51 -2.42 -8.25
N VAL A 105 0.88 -3.36 -8.95
CA VAL A 105 1.08 -4.80 -8.79
C VAL A 105 1.92 -5.28 -9.96
N GLU A 106 3.08 -5.86 -9.68
CA GLU A 106 3.92 -6.51 -10.69
C GLU A 106 3.16 -7.61 -11.43
N ASP A 107 3.51 -7.82 -12.69
CA ASP A 107 3.02 -8.97 -13.43
C ASP A 107 3.70 -10.25 -12.91
N PRO A 108 2.94 -11.23 -12.40
CA PRO A 108 3.50 -12.47 -11.84
C PRO A 108 4.30 -13.31 -12.86
N GLN A 109 4.13 -13.08 -14.17
CA GLN A 109 4.93 -13.74 -15.21
C GLN A 109 6.37 -13.22 -15.27
N PHE A 110 6.59 -11.96 -14.84
CA PHE A 110 7.90 -11.29 -14.88
C PHE A 110 8.47 -11.02 -13.49
N ALA A 111 7.64 -11.07 -12.44
CA ALA A 111 8.06 -10.89 -11.06
C ALA A 111 9.02 -12.00 -10.62
N LEU A 112 10.13 -11.61 -9.98
CA LEU A 112 11.04 -12.57 -9.37
C LEU A 112 10.35 -13.20 -8.14
N PRO A 113 10.34 -14.53 -8.00
CA PRO A 113 9.73 -15.21 -6.87
C PRO A 113 10.65 -15.15 -5.64
N VAL A 114 10.94 -13.95 -5.17
CA VAL A 114 11.79 -13.68 -4.01
C VAL A 114 10.94 -13.03 -2.92
N SER A 115 11.13 -13.47 -1.68
CA SER A 115 10.46 -12.84 -0.55
C SER A 115 11.01 -11.44 -0.33
N GLU A 116 10.17 -10.52 0.16
CA GLU A 116 10.59 -9.16 0.54
C GLU A 116 11.79 -9.18 1.49
N ALA A 117 11.86 -10.16 2.41
CA ALA A 117 12.99 -10.34 3.33
C ALA A 117 14.30 -10.77 2.65
N ALA A 118 14.25 -11.36 1.46
CA ALA A 118 15.42 -11.72 0.66
C ALA A 118 15.87 -10.58 -0.28
N LEU A 119 14.96 -9.66 -0.62
CA LEU A 119 15.25 -8.46 -1.38
C LEU A 119 15.94 -7.43 -0.47
N LYS A 120 17.26 -7.29 -0.59
CA LYS A 120 18.03 -6.17 0.03
C LYS A 120 17.79 -4.81 -0.65
N HIS A 121 16.73 -4.68 -1.46
CA HIS A 121 16.48 -3.56 -2.35
C HIS A 121 15.24 -2.84 -1.86
N GLU A 122 15.20 -1.52 -2.00
CA GLU A 122 13.99 -0.77 -1.68
C GLU A 122 12.85 -1.19 -2.63
N PRO A 123 11.64 -1.50 -2.14
CA PRO A 123 10.52 -1.98 -2.95
C PRO A 123 9.87 -0.85 -3.77
N TRP A 124 10.60 0.23 -4.01
CA TRP A 124 10.16 1.43 -4.70
C TRP A 124 11.34 2.03 -5.47
N MET A 125 11.03 2.82 -6.49
CA MET A 125 12.02 3.54 -7.27
C MET A 125 11.54 4.97 -7.54
N GLU A 126 12.47 5.91 -7.66
CA GLU A 126 12.15 7.24 -8.14
C GLU A 126 12.01 7.24 -9.66
N VAL A 127 10.99 7.92 -10.14
CA VAL A 127 10.75 8.16 -11.56
C VAL A 127 11.59 9.35 -12.01
N GLY A 128 12.09 9.32 -13.25
CA GLY A 128 13.00 10.33 -13.77
C GLY A 128 12.38 11.73 -13.81
N PRO A 129 13.18 12.80 -13.79
CA PRO A 129 12.66 14.17 -13.89
C PRO A 129 11.85 14.36 -15.18
N GLY A 130 10.58 14.77 -15.04
CA GLY A 130 9.68 15.03 -16.17
C GLY A 130 8.96 13.80 -16.72
N GLU A 131 9.22 12.62 -16.18
CA GLU A 131 8.47 11.39 -16.51
C GLU A 131 7.17 11.32 -15.69
N ASP A 132 6.14 10.69 -16.27
CA ASP A 132 4.86 10.47 -15.59
C ASP A 132 4.94 9.17 -14.77
N PRO A 133 4.79 9.22 -13.43
CA PRO A 133 4.86 8.03 -12.59
C PRO A 133 3.75 7.01 -12.88
N LEU A 134 2.61 7.44 -13.43
CA LEU A 134 1.54 6.52 -13.82
C LEU A 134 1.94 5.70 -15.05
N VAL A 135 2.56 6.33 -16.04
CA VAL A 135 3.08 5.67 -17.23
C VAL A 135 4.23 4.73 -16.87
N ALA A 136 5.13 5.16 -15.98
CA ALA A 136 6.21 4.31 -15.48
C ALA A 136 5.67 3.07 -14.77
N ALA A 137 4.69 3.23 -13.87
CA ALA A 137 4.05 2.14 -13.15
C ALA A 137 3.30 1.17 -14.10
N ASP A 138 2.60 1.69 -15.11
CA ASP A 138 1.89 0.89 -16.12
C ASP A 138 2.85 0.04 -16.98
N SER A 139 4.09 0.52 -17.18
CA SER A 139 5.12 -0.26 -17.88
C SER A 139 5.73 -1.39 -17.03
N LEU A 140 5.64 -1.30 -15.70
CA LEU A 140 6.20 -2.26 -14.74
C LEU A 140 5.15 -3.25 -14.22
N GLY A 141 3.87 -2.90 -14.31
CA GLY A 141 2.77 -3.72 -13.83
C GLY A 141 1.44 -2.97 -13.92
N ARG A 142 0.50 -3.29 -13.04
CA ARG A 142 -0.84 -2.68 -13.04
C ARG A 142 -0.97 -1.65 -11.92
N PRO A 143 -1.13 -0.36 -12.21
CA PRO A 143 -1.43 0.65 -11.20
C PRO A 143 -2.71 0.31 -10.43
N ILE A 144 -2.68 0.43 -9.11
CA ILE A 144 -3.83 0.14 -8.22
C ILE A 144 -4.21 1.32 -7.35
N ALA A 145 -3.25 2.16 -6.95
CA ALA A 145 -3.51 3.34 -6.13
C ALA A 145 -2.53 4.47 -6.45
N ILE A 146 -2.97 5.71 -6.24
CA ILE A 146 -2.14 6.89 -6.35
C ILE A 146 -2.17 7.65 -5.02
N LEU A 147 -1.03 7.74 -4.37
CA LEU A 147 -0.82 8.54 -3.17
C LEU A 147 -0.31 9.93 -3.58
N ARG A 148 -0.94 10.98 -3.05
CA ARG A 148 -0.47 12.37 -3.21
C ARG A 148 -0.39 13.06 -1.86
N MET A 149 0.70 13.79 -1.61
CA MET A 149 0.90 14.56 -0.38
C MET A 149 1.75 15.82 -0.63
N GLY A 150 1.71 16.77 0.30
CA GLY A 150 2.30 18.10 0.10
C GLY A 150 1.39 19.10 -0.63
N GLY A 151 0.09 18.79 -0.71
CA GLY A 151 -0.93 19.74 -1.17
C GLY A 151 -1.20 20.84 -0.13
N ARG A 152 -2.03 21.82 -0.49
CA ARG A 152 -2.39 22.91 0.42
C ARG A 152 -3.12 22.37 1.65
N VAL A 153 -2.76 22.90 2.82
CA VAL A 153 -3.51 22.69 4.06
C VAL A 153 -4.94 23.19 3.83
N PRO A 154 -5.97 22.44 4.24
CA PRO A 154 -7.36 22.88 4.10
C PRO A 154 -7.59 24.15 4.93
N THR A 155 -7.83 25.29 4.27
CA THR A 155 -8.10 26.58 4.94
C THR A 155 -9.57 26.96 4.77
N GLY A 156 -10.37 26.94 5.84
CA GLY A 156 -11.74 27.46 5.82
C GLY A 156 -12.71 26.73 6.77
N ASN A 157 -13.80 27.43 7.12
CA ASN A 157 -14.84 27.00 8.05
C ASN A 157 -15.82 25.94 7.47
N GLY A 158 -15.33 25.08 6.56
CA GLY A 158 -16.14 24.12 5.82
C GLY A 158 -15.26 23.02 5.24
N LEU A 159 -15.22 21.89 5.91
CA LEU A 159 -14.80 20.61 5.35
C LEU A 159 -15.96 20.12 4.45
N ASP A 160 -16.22 20.89 3.39
CA ASP A 160 -17.36 20.73 2.46
C ASP A 160 -17.17 19.50 1.57
N ALA A 161 -18.17 19.11 0.76
CA ALA A 161 -18.05 17.94 -0.12
C ALA A 161 -16.85 17.96 -1.09
N SER A 162 -16.33 19.15 -1.44
CA SER A 162 -15.08 19.30 -2.20
C SER A 162 -13.85 18.83 -1.42
N PHE A 163 -13.90 18.91 -0.09
CA PHE A 163 -12.88 18.37 0.80
C PHE A 163 -12.85 16.84 0.71
N THR A 164 -13.97 16.14 0.85
CA THR A 164 -13.98 14.67 0.73
C THR A 164 -13.86 14.17 -0.72
N TYR A 165 -13.67 15.06 -1.70
CA TYR A 165 -13.72 14.78 -3.14
C TYR A 165 -15.04 14.13 -3.58
N GLY A 166 -16.11 14.29 -2.80
CA GLY A 166 -17.38 13.60 -3.02
C GLY A 166 -17.32 12.08 -2.87
N SER A 167 -16.23 11.53 -2.33
CA SER A 167 -16.09 10.09 -2.07
C SER A 167 -16.98 9.66 -0.91
N GLU A 168 -17.55 8.45 -1.00
CA GLU A 168 -18.17 7.83 0.17
C GLU A 168 -17.13 7.66 1.30
N PRO A 169 -17.52 7.75 2.58
CA PRO A 169 -16.58 7.56 3.69
C PRO A 169 -15.84 6.22 3.62
N ALA A 170 -14.57 6.21 4.00
CA ALA A 170 -13.79 4.98 4.07
C ALA A 170 -14.40 3.99 5.06
N VAL A 171 -14.49 2.71 4.68
CA VAL A 171 -14.96 1.65 5.58
C VAL A 171 -13.82 1.26 6.50
N ILE A 172 -13.93 1.48 7.81
CA ILE A 172 -12.85 1.15 8.74
C ILE A 172 -12.97 -0.30 9.21
N TYR A 173 -11.87 -1.05 9.15
CA TYR A 173 -11.80 -2.42 9.63
C TYR A 173 -10.99 -2.51 10.91
N ASP A 174 -11.45 -3.35 11.84
CA ASP A 174 -10.63 -3.75 12.97
C ASP A 174 -9.48 -4.63 12.47
N ARG A 175 -8.25 -4.32 12.88
CA ARG A 175 -7.12 -5.19 12.62
C ARG A 175 -7.34 -6.49 13.39
N VAL A 176 -7.72 -7.55 12.68
CA VAL A 176 -7.62 -8.91 13.22
C VAL A 176 -6.12 -9.23 13.23
N ALA A 177 -5.53 -9.31 14.42
CA ALA A 177 -4.15 -9.79 14.55
C ALA A 177 -4.02 -11.11 13.76
N PRO A 178 -2.96 -11.29 12.96
CA PRO A 178 -2.78 -12.55 12.24
C PRO A 178 -2.82 -13.68 13.27
N THR A 179 -3.85 -14.51 13.19
CA THR A 179 -3.90 -15.74 13.99
C THR A 179 -2.65 -16.52 13.63
N GLY A 180 -1.75 -16.65 14.60
CA GLY A 180 -0.39 -17.13 14.39
C GLY A 180 -0.39 -18.39 13.54
N ARG A 181 -0.02 -18.27 12.27
CA ARG A 181 0.25 -19.40 11.40
C ARG A 181 1.72 -19.76 11.56
N GLY A 182 2.07 -20.19 12.77
CA GLY A 182 3.18 -21.09 13.02
C GLY A 182 2.80 -22.46 12.45
N ALA A 183 2.83 -22.57 11.14
CA ALA A 183 2.89 -23.85 10.44
C ALA A 183 3.88 -23.64 9.30
N GLU A 184 5.13 -23.89 9.64
CA GLU A 184 6.19 -24.25 8.72
C GLU A 184 5.58 -25.14 7.63
N ARG A 185 5.30 -24.55 6.46
CA ARG A 185 5.14 -25.33 5.25
C ARG A 185 6.54 -25.86 4.95
N ALA A 186 6.84 -27.02 5.53
CA ALA A 186 7.94 -27.85 5.10
C ALA A 186 7.88 -27.89 3.56
N ALA A 187 8.99 -27.49 2.93
CA ALA A 187 9.18 -27.72 1.51
C ALA A 187 8.89 -29.21 1.21
N PRO A 188 8.22 -29.54 0.09
CA PRO A 188 8.07 -30.94 -0.28
C PRO A 188 9.47 -31.57 -0.34
N PRO A 189 9.67 -32.78 0.21
CA PRO A 189 10.97 -33.42 0.16
C PRO A 189 11.39 -33.58 -1.31
N LEU A 190 12.59 -33.11 -1.63
CA LEU A 190 13.24 -33.39 -2.91
C LEU A 190 13.22 -34.91 -3.11
N ALA A 191 12.63 -35.35 -4.22
CA ALA A 191 12.61 -36.76 -4.59
C ALA A 191 14.05 -37.31 -4.62
N PRO A 192 14.29 -38.54 -4.15
CA PRO A 192 15.64 -39.12 -4.18
C PRO A 192 16.11 -39.20 -5.63
N GLU A 193 17.30 -38.66 -5.89
CA GLU A 193 17.98 -38.76 -7.17
C GLU A 193 18.10 -40.24 -7.54
N THR A 194 17.51 -40.62 -8.67
CA THR A 194 17.65 -41.99 -9.19
C THR A 194 19.10 -42.18 -9.60
N PRO A 195 19.84 -43.19 -9.08
CA PRO A 195 21.21 -43.41 -9.51
C PRO A 195 21.25 -43.68 -11.00
N ALA A 196 22.07 -42.92 -11.73
CA ALA A 196 22.32 -43.15 -13.14
C ALA A 196 22.74 -44.61 -13.37
N GLN A 197 21.91 -45.36 -14.09
CA GLN A 197 22.26 -46.71 -14.54
C GLN A 197 23.50 -46.59 -15.44
N ARG A 198 24.62 -47.19 -15.01
CA ARG A 198 25.80 -47.38 -15.87
C ARG A 198 25.37 -48.22 -17.07
N LEU A 199 25.45 -47.62 -18.25
CA LEU A 199 25.36 -48.35 -19.52
C LEU A 199 26.44 -49.45 -19.56
N PRO A 200 26.12 -50.66 -20.02
CA PRO A 200 27.13 -51.69 -20.23
C PRO A 200 28.04 -51.28 -21.39
N VAL A 201 29.35 -51.28 -21.13
CA VAL A 201 30.38 -51.16 -22.17
C VAL A 201 30.36 -52.46 -22.99
N PHE A 202 30.03 -52.35 -24.28
CA PHE A 202 30.22 -53.42 -25.26
C PHE A 202 31.61 -53.31 -25.91
N GLY A 203 32.30 -54.45 -26.02
CA GLY A 203 33.50 -54.66 -26.86
C GLY A 203 34.68 -55.21 -26.05
N GLN A 204 35.44 -56.21 -26.50
CA GLN A 204 35.43 -57.08 -27.69
C GLN A 204 35.93 -58.46 -27.26
#